data_AF-A0A0C2S1E7-F1
#
_entry.id   AF-A0A0C2S1E7-F1
#
_cell.length_a   1.000
_cell.length_b   1.000
_cell.length_c   1.000
_cell.angle_alpha   90.00
_cell.angle_beta   90.00
_cell.angle_gamma   90.00
#
_symmetry.space_group_name_H-M   'P 1'
#
loop_
_entity.id
_entity.type
_entity.pdbx_description
1 polymer ?
#
loop_
_entity_poly.entity_id
_entity_poly.type
_entity_poly.pdbx_seq_one_letter_code
_entity_poly.pdbx_strand_id
1 'polypeptide(L)' 'LPNIVGRYFPRRDDPLIYPFYCACMLMLLKPWRDLHTDLKPPSQSWIDCFHLFLEAAPERVKYILSGIQYFHECDSAA' A
#
# COMPACT_ATOMS: atom_id res chain seq x y z
N LEU A 1 8.83 2.33 -11.08
CA LEU A 1 8.51 2.87 -9.74
C LEU A 1 7.11 3.46 -9.78
N PRO A 2 6.22 3.18 -8.80
CA PRO A 2 4.97 3.92 -8.66
C PRO A 2 5.29 5.41 -8.51
N ASN A 3 4.74 6.23 -9.41
CA ASN A 3 4.92 7.68 -9.37
C ASN A 3 3.88 8.26 -8.40
N ILE A 4 4.28 8.53 -7.16
CA ILE A 4 3.42 9.17 -6.16
C ILE A 4 3.28 10.65 -6.54
N VAL A 5 2.33 10.95 -7.43
CA VAL A 5 2.01 12.32 -7.83
C VAL A 5 0.90 12.84 -6.90
N GLY A 6 1.28 13.62 -5.90
CA GLY A 6 0.33 14.23 -4.95
C GLY A 6 0.90 14.40 -3.55
N ARG A 7 0.12 15.03 -2.67
CA ARG A 7 0.49 15.29 -1.27
C ARG A 7 0.23 14.08 -0.35
N TYR A 8 -0.57 13.12 -0.82
CA TYR A 8 -1.14 12.05 0.00
C TYR A 8 -0.99 10.69 -0.68
N PHE A 9 -1.01 9.63 0.12
CA PHE A 9 -1.08 8.26 -0.40
C PHE A 9 -2.42 8.02 -1.11
N PRO A 10 -2.48 7.09 -2.08
CA PRO A 10 -3.74 6.71 -2.71
C PRO A 10 -4.73 6.11 -1.69
N ARG A 11 -6.02 6.31 -1.92
CA ARG A 11 -7.10 5.69 -1.13
C ARG A 11 -7.25 4.21 -1.52
N ARG A 12 -7.66 3.36 -0.57
CA ARG A 12 -7.91 1.93 -0.87
C ARG A 12 -9.25 1.70 -1.60
N ASP A 13 -10.19 2.63 -1.47
CA ASP A 13 -11.61 2.37 -1.83
C ASP A 13 -11.91 2.52 -3.32
N ASP A 14 -10.95 3.02 -4.12
CA ASP A 14 -11.08 3.10 -5.57
C ASP A 14 -10.40 1.88 -6.25
N PRO A 15 -11.18 0.97 -6.87
CA PRO A 15 -10.66 -0.24 -7.50
C PRO A 15 -9.68 0.02 -8.64
N LEU A 16 -9.79 1.16 -9.33
CA LEU A 16 -8.92 1.50 -10.47
C LEU A 16 -7.50 1.83 -9.99
N ILE A 17 -7.37 2.38 -8.79
CA ILE A 17 -6.08 2.74 -8.18
C ILE A 17 -5.62 1.75 -7.11
N TYR A 18 -6.45 0.77 -6.74
CA TYR A 18 -6.11 -0.21 -5.69
C TYR A 18 -4.79 -0.95 -5.93
N PRO A 19 -4.44 -1.42 -7.16
CA PRO A 19 -3.11 -1.99 -7.43
C PRO A 19 -1.97 -1.01 -7.14
N PHE A 20 -2.17 0.27 -7.42
CA PHE A 20 -1.21 1.33 -7.16
C PHE A 20 -1.10 1.63 -5.66
N TYR A 21 -2.21 1.60 -4.92
CA TYR A 21 -2.22 1.64 -3.46
C TYR A 21 -1.41 0.50 -2.85
N CYS A 22 -1.64 -0.74 -3.28
CA CYS A 22 -0.88 -1.90 -2.83
C CYS A 22 0.63 -1.72 -3.05
N ALA A 23 1.03 -1.23 -4.23
CA ALA A 23 2.44 -0.97 -4.53
C ALA A 23 3.05 0.11 -3.61
N CYS A 24 2.32 1.21 -3.37
CA CYS A 24 2.76 2.29 -2.48
C CYS A 24 2.90 1.82 -1.03
N MET A 25 1.95 1.03 -0.53
CA MET A 25 1.99 0.51 0.84
C MET A 25 3.12 -0.51 1.04
N LEU A 26 3.36 -1.39 0.07
CA LEU A 26 4.50 -2.29 0.10
C LEU A 26 5.83 -1.53 0.10
N MET A 27 5.95 -0.48 -0.72
CA MET A 27 7.14 0.38 -0.73
C MET A 27 7.35 1.10 0.61
N LEU A 28 6.28 1.50 1.30
CA LEU A 28 6.40 2.20 2.56
C LEU A 28 6.75 1.27 3.73
N LEU A 29 6.18 0.07 3.77
CA LEU A 29 6.12 -0.76 4.98
C LEU A 29 6.96 -2.04 4.91
N LYS A 30 7.30 -2.51 3.72
CA LYS A 30 8.19 -3.66 3.55
C LYS A 30 9.64 -3.18 3.63
N PRO A 31 10.55 -3.88 4.32
CA PRO A 31 11.97 -3.62 4.17
C PRO A 31 12.43 -4.07 2.78
N TRP A 32 13.03 -3.18 2.00
CA TRP A 32 13.57 -3.50 0.66
C TRP A 32 14.91 -2.81 0.45
N ARG A 33 15.77 -3.47 -0.33
CA ARG A 33 17.04 -2.95 -0.85
C ARG A 33 17.04 -2.95 -2.38
N ASP A 34 16.39 -3.94 -2.99
CA ASP A 34 16.17 -4.03 -4.43
C ASP A 34 14.68 -4.06 -4.76
N LEU A 35 14.22 -3.03 -5.45
CA LEU A 35 12.83 -2.84 -5.85
C LEU A 35 12.31 -3.95 -6.78
N HIS A 36 13.18 -4.57 -7.58
CA HIS A 36 12.80 -5.58 -8.57
C HIS A 36 12.50 -6.95 -7.96
N THR A 37 13.08 -7.22 -6.80
CA THR A 37 13.05 -8.55 -6.17
C THR A 37 12.37 -8.51 -4.81
N ASP A 38 12.61 -7.46 -4.01
CA ASP A 38 12.15 -7.40 -2.63
C ASP A 38 10.69 -6.97 -2.52
N LEU A 39 10.16 -6.14 -3.42
CA LEU A 39 8.77 -5.68 -3.30
C LEU A 39 7.76 -6.74 -3.74
N LYS A 40 7.97 -7.34 -4.91
CA LYS A 40 7.03 -8.27 -5.53
C LYS A 40 7.74 -9.24 -6.48
N PRO A 41 7.47 -10.56 -6.42
CA PRO A 41 7.91 -11.49 -7.44
C PRO A 41 7.37 -11.12 -8.83
N PRO A 42 8.08 -11.39 -9.94
CA PRO A 42 7.60 -11.10 -11.29
C PRO A 42 6.25 -11.76 -11.62
N SER A 43 5.99 -12.94 -11.05
CA SER A 43 4.80 -13.77 -11.30
C SER A 43 3.54 -13.35 -10.52
N GLN A 44 3.66 -12.51 -9.49
CA GLN A 44 2.50 -12.12 -8.65
C GLN A 44 1.95 -10.76 -9.05
N SER A 45 0.68 -10.47 -8.76
CA SER A 45 0.16 -9.09 -8.85
C SER A 45 0.52 -8.28 -7.60
N TRP A 46 0.44 -6.94 -7.68
CA TRP A 46 0.64 -6.07 -6.52
C TRP A 46 -0.40 -6.35 -5.42
N ILE A 47 -1.61 -6.71 -5.83
CA ILE A 47 -2.71 -7.06 -4.93
C ILE A 47 -2.36 -8.33 -4.16
N ASP A 48 -2.01 -9.42 -4.85
CA ASP A 48 -1.69 -10.70 -4.21
C ASP A 48 -0.53 -10.55 -3.22
N CYS A 49 0.52 -9.85 -3.65
CA CYS A 49 1.71 -9.66 -2.83
C CYS A 49 1.43 -8.79 -1.60
N PHE A 50 0.52 -7.82 -1.71
CA PHE A 50 0.07 -7.01 -0.58
C PHE A 50 -0.80 -7.81 0.38
N HIS A 51 -1.71 -8.66 -0.11
CA HIS A 51 -2.49 -9.55 0.74
C HIS A 51 -1.59 -10.50 1.54
N LEU A 52 -0.62 -11.15 0.90
CA LEU A 52 0.36 -12.01 1.57
C LEU A 52 1.18 -11.24 2.61
N PHE A 53 1.57 -9.99 2.30
CA PHE A 53 2.24 -9.13 3.26
C PHE A 53 1.36 -8.83 4.48
N LEU A 54 0.08 -8.51 4.28
CA LEU A 54 -0.86 -8.21 5.37
C LEU A 54 -1.14 -9.41 6.28
N GLU A 55 -1.20 -10.61 5.71
CA GLU A 55 -1.37 -11.85 6.48
C GLU A 55 -0.21 -12.07 7.45
N ALA A 56 1.02 -11.76 7.02
CA ALA A 56 2.23 -11.88 7.84
C ALA A 56 2.58 -10.61 8.65
N ALA A 57 1.85 -9.50 8.44
CA ALA A 57 2.20 -8.21 9.01
C ALA A 57 1.88 -8.11 10.51
N PRO A 58 2.77 -7.53 11.33
CA PRO A 58 2.46 -7.19 12.71
C PRO A 58 1.30 -6.21 12.81
N GLU A 59 0.55 -6.24 13.93
CA GLU A 59 -0.59 -5.34 14.16
C GLU A 59 -0.24 -3.85 14.04
N ARG A 60 0.99 -3.46 14.39
CA ARG A 60 1.47 -2.08 14.20
C ARG A 60 1.41 -1.63 12.74
N VAL A 61 1.71 -2.52 11.79
CA VAL A 61 1.65 -2.22 10.35
C VAL A 61 0.20 -2.01 9.92
N LYS A 62 -0.70 -2.87 10.39
CA LYS A 62 -2.14 -2.74 10.12
C LYS A 62 -2.72 -1.44 10.69
N TYR A 63 -2.26 -1.03 11.88
CA TYR A 63 -2.63 0.25 12.49
C TYR A 63 -2.13 1.46 11.69
N ILE A 64 -0.93 1.39 11.12
CA ILE A 64 -0.43 2.46 10.22
C ILE A 64 -1.32 2.57 8.98
N LEU A 65 -1.70 1.43 8.38
CA LEU A 65 -2.58 1.40 7.21
C LEU A 65 -3.97 1.97 7.51
N SER A 66 -4.57 1.61 8.65
CA SER A 66 -5.86 2.18 9.06
C SER A 66 -5.76 3.69 9.30
N GLY A 67 -4.64 4.17 9.86
CA GLY A 67 -4.38 5.60 10.03
C GLY A 67 -4.29 6.37 8.71
N ILE A 68 -3.61 5.81 7.70
CA ILE A 68 -3.53 6.40 6.35
C ILE A 68 -4.93 6.50 5.73
N GLN A 69 -5.74 5.45 5.85
CA GLN A 69 -7.11 5.45 5.35
C GLN A 69 -8.03 6.43 6.11
N TYR A 70 -7.89 6.52 7.44
CA TYR A 70 -8.68 7.41 8.28
C TYR A 70 -8.48 8.89 7.95
N PHE A 71 -7.26 9.29 7.55
CA PHE A 71 -6.99 10.65 7.06
C PHE A 71 -7.92 11.04 5.90
N HIS A 72 -8.14 10.10 4.98
CA HIS A 72 -9.02 10.29 3.83
C HIS A 72 -10.50 10.30 4.19
N GLU A 73 -10.92 9.46 5.14
CA GLU A 73 -12.30 9.45 5.63
C GLU A 73 -12.67 10.79 6.28
N CYS A 74 -11.75 11.42 7.01
CA CYS A 74 -11.95 12.75 7.60
C CYS A 74 -12.00 13.86 6.54
N ASP A 75 -11.11 13.82 5.54
CA ASP A 75 -11.07 14.80 4.44
C ASP A 75 -12.34 14.77 3.58
N SER A 76 -12.99 13.61 3.44
CA SER A 76 -14.28 13.49 2.74
C SER A 76 -15.51 13.80 3.59
N ALA A 77 -15.37 13.92 4.91
CA ALA A 77 -16.48 14.19 5.83
C ALA A 77 -16.59 15.68 6.23
N ALA A 78 -15.62 16.51 5.86
CA ALA A 78 -15.57 17.96 6.10
C ALA A 78 -16.13 18.76 4.90
#